data_AF-A0A965ZAQ3-F1
#
_entry.id   AF-A0A965ZAQ3-F1
#
_cell.length_a   1.000
_cell.length_b   1.000
_cell.length_c   1.000
_cell.angle_alpha   90.00
_cell.angle_beta   90.00
_cell.angle_gamma   90.00
#
_symmetry.space_group_name_H-M   'P 1'
#
loop_
_entity.id
_entity.type
_entity.pdbx_description
1 polymer ?
#
loop_
_entity_poly.entity_id
_entity_poly.type
_entity_poly.pdbx_seq_one_letter_code
_entity_poly.pdbx_strand_id
1 'polypeptide(L)'
;MTIIIKEVLKEKELNDFIRFPEGLYQDVPNFIPPIRSQEVKNFSPDFNPAYEYCDARLWLALRNKKVVGRIAGIINHRYNEGREQKYARFGWLDFVEDLEVLKKLMHKVEIWALENDADLIHGPIGFTSFDPSGILVEGFDEMPTTYAHYNYPYYASMLEACGYTKDVDWVEYNLTVPEQIPERILRGAQMVEQRYNLHAIPIKNRRQLLKRTGEAFKLINRAYTGLYGFTEISKNQAKQLINSNWFILKRAYIAMIADENDKLIGFGLGFPSLSAALKKINGSMSLRGFLTLFQVLKYHHTIDLLLIAVREDFQNKGVNAMIFNEIAKKIYQNGVLEIETTKELETNLKVNQLWSKLDARQHKRSRCYVKPLKQVRKSGMPNE
;
A
#
# COMPACT_ATOMS: atom_id res chain seq x y z
N MET A 1 4.31 35.65 -9.59
CA MET A 1 4.02 35.01 -10.91
C MET A 1 2.89 34.01 -10.70
N THR A 2 1.88 34.00 -11.56
CA THR A 2 0.62 33.25 -11.34
C THR A 2 0.81 31.73 -11.47
N ILE A 3 0.32 30.98 -10.48
CA ILE A 3 0.21 29.51 -10.55
C ILE A 3 -1.15 29.14 -11.15
N ILE A 4 -1.14 28.28 -12.17
CA ILE A 4 -2.34 27.77 -12.85
C ILE A 4 -2.52 26.30 -12.49
N ILE A 5 -3.73 25.91 -12.07
CA ILE A 5 -4.09 24.51 -11.89
C ILE A 5 -4.76 24.00 -13.17
N LYS A 6 -4.21 22.94 -13.74
CA LYS A 6 -4.66 22.35 -15.00
C LYS A 6 -5.05 20.90 -14.78
N GLU A 7 -6.26 20.54 -15.19
CA GLU A 7 -6.71 19.15 -15.23
C GLU A 7 -5.99 18.38 -16.34
N VAL A 8 -5.61 17.14 -16.04
CA VAL A 8 -4.94 16.23 -16.97
C VAL A 8 -6.01 15.52 -17.79
N LEU A 9 -6.07 15.85 -19.09
CA LEU A 9 -7.06 15.29 -20.02
C LEU A 9 -6.40 14.59 -21.22
N LYS A 10 -5.10 14.83 -21.43
CA LYS A 10 -4.35 14.33 -22.59
C LYS A 10 -3.20 13.44 -22.15
N GLU A 11 -2.83 12.49 -23.01
CA GLU A 11 -1.71 11.56 -22.76
C GLU A 11 -0.39 12.28 -22.44
N LYS A 12 -0.10 13.40 -23.12
CA LYS A 12 1.09 14.22 -22.82
C LYS A 12 1.06 14.76 -21.39
N GLU A 13 -0.10 15.22 -20.93
CA GLU A 13 -0.27 15.77 -19.58
C GLU A 13 -0.18 14.67 -18.51
N LEU A 14 -0.67 13.47 -18.83
CA LEU A 14 -0.51 12.30 -17.96
C LEU A 14 0.96 11.91 -17.83
N ASN A 15 1.72 11.95 -18.93
CA ASN A 15 3.17 11.74 -18.88
C ASN A 15 3.88 12.80 -18.02
N ASP A 16 3.50 14.07 -18.14
CA ASP A 16 4.04 15.15 -17.29
C ASP A 16 3.70 14.90 -15.80
N PHE A 17 2.47 14.44 -15.51
CA PHE A 17 2.04 14.05 -14.16
C PHE A 17 2.86 12.90 -13.58
N ILE A 18 3.07 11.83 -14.34
CA ILE A 18 3.82 10.66 -13.90
C ILE A 18 5.29 10.99 -13.65
N ARG A 19 5.88 11.83 -14.50
CA ARG A 19 7.32 12.13 -14.46
C ARG A 19 7.73 13.25 -13.51
N PHE A 20 6.79 14.09 -13.07
CA PHE A 20 7.12 15.21 -12.19
C PHE A 20 7.96 14.85 -10.95
N PRO A 21 7.65 13.76 -10.20
CA PRO A 21 8.48 13.33 -9.07
C PRO A 21 9.92 13.01 -9.43
N GLU A 22 10.18 12.52 -10.64
CA GLU A 22 11.53 12.15 -11.08
C GLU A 22 12.47 13.35 -11.08
N GLY A 23 11.96 14.53 -11.46
CA GLY A 23 12.71 15.78 -11.36
C GLY A 23 12.76 16.33 -9.94
N LEU A 24 11.64 16.23 -9.20
CA LEU A 24 11.54 16.72 -7.82
C LEU A 24 12.50 16.01 -6.86
N TYR A 25 12.72 14.71 -7.04
CA TYR A 25 13.53 13.86 -6.19
C TYR A 25 14.83 13.35 -6.85
N GLN A 26 15.28 14.00 -7.93
CA GLN A 26 16.44 13.54 -8.72
C GLN A 26 17.72 13.37 -7.87
N ASP A 27 17.88 14.21 -6.84
CA ASP A 27 19.05 14.26 -5.97
C ASP A 27 18.82 13.55 -4.62
N VAL A 28 17.66 12.88 -4.45
CA VAL A 28 17.30 12.18 -3.22
C VAL A 28 17.73 10.72 -3.32
N PRO A 29 18.70 10.26 -2.49
CA PRO A 29 19.17 8.88 -2.55
C PRO A 29 18.06 7.86 -2.30
N ASN A 30 17.11 8.15 -1.43
CA ASN A 30 16.07 7.20 -1.02
C ASN A 30 14.83 7.21 -1.92
N PHE A 31 14.80 8.01 -2.98
CA PHE A 31 13.68 8.01 -3.90
C PHE A 31 13.72 6.78 -4.83
N ILE A 32 12.57 6.13 -4.99
CA ILE A 32 12.36 5.02 -5.91
C ILE A 32 11.39 5.50 -7.01
N PRO A 33 11.88 5.76 -8.23
CA PRO A 33 11.03 6.15 -9.34
C PRO A 33 10.05 5.03 -9.69
N PRO A 34 8.74 5.31 -9.79
CA PRO A 34 7.77 4.31 -10.18
C PRO A 34 7.99 3.90 -11.65
N ILE A 35 7.61 2.66 -11.99
CA ILE A 35 7.68 2.22 -13.38
C ILE A 35 6.62 2.97 -14.19
N ARG A 36 7.06 3.85 -15.09
CA ARG A 36 6.17 4.76 -15.84
C ARG A 36 5.04 4.01 -16.55
N SER A 37 5.35 2.88 -17.17
CA SER A 37 4.34 2.07 -17.87
C SER A 37 3.33 1.40 -16.93
N GLN A 38 3.66 1.20 -15.66
CA GLN A 38 2.70 0.76 -14.65
C GLN A 38 1.82 1.92 -14.19
N GLU A 39 2.39 3.11 -13.98
CA GLU A 39 1.61 4.31 -13.64
C GLU A 39 0.59 4.66 -14.74
N VAL A 40 0.98 4.58 -16.02
CA VAL A 40 0.03 4.78 -17.14
C VAL A 40 -1.14 3.79 -17.07
N LYS A 41 -0.86 2.50 -16.78
CA LYS A 41 -1.90 1.49 -16.61
C LYS A 41 -2.75 1.75 -15.37
N ASN A 42 -2.14 2.23 -14.29
CA ASN A 42 -2.84 2.54 -13.06
C ASN A 42 -3.88 3.66 -13.23
N PHE A 43 -3.60 4.63 -14.10
CA PHE A 43 -4.53 5.71 -14.46
C PHE A 43 -5.39 5.42 -15.71
N SER A 44 -5.45 4.16 -16.14
CA SER A 44 -6.25 3.75 -17.30
C SER A 44 -7.42 2.85 -16.85
N PRO A 45 -8.68 3.23 -17.16
CA PRO A 45 -9.85 2.40 -16.90
C PRO A 45 -9.81 1.03 -17.57
N ASP A 46 -9.09 0.90 -18.70
CA ASP A 46 -8.95 -0.37 -19.42
C ASP A 46 -8.06 -1.39 -18.69
N PHE A 47 -7.18 -0.91 -17.80
CA PHE A 47 -6.17 -1.73 -17.14
C PHE A 47 -6.31 -1.79 -15.61
N ASN A 48 -6.84 -0.73 -14.97
CA ASN A 48 -7.03 -0.69 -13.53
C ASN A 48 -8.50 -1.01 -13.16
N PRO A 49 -8.78 -2.19 -12.59
CA PRO A 49 -10.15 -2.58 -12.20
C PRO A 49 -10.77 -1.69 -11.13
N ALA A 50 -9.99 -0.82 -10.47
CA ALA A 50 -10.54 0.12 -9.50
C ALA A 50 -11.53 1.11 -10.11
N TYR A 51 -11.39 1.43 -11.41
CA TYR A 51 -12.33 2.31 -12.12
C TYR A 51 -13.75 1.74 -12.24
N GLU A 52 -13.97 0.45 -11.93
CA GLU A 52 -15.33 -0.11 -11.80
C GLU A 52 -16.12 0.52 -10.65
N TYR A 53 -15.43 1.09 -9.64
CA TYR A 53 -16.03 1.66 -8.44
C TYR A 53 -15.34 2.94 -7.96
N CYS A 54 -14.41 3.48 -8.73
CA CYS A 54 -13.70 4.72 -8.42
C CYS A 54 -13.82 5.72 -9.57
N ASP A 55 -14.19 6.96 -9.23
CA ASP A 55 -13.96 8.11 -10.10
C ASP A 55 -12.64 8.77 -9.73
N ALA A 56 -11.85 9.17 -10.71
CA ALA A 56 -10.59 9.86 -10.47
C ALA A 56 -10.37 11.04 -11.42
N ARG A 57 -9.71 12.06 -10.90
CA ARG A 57 -9.26 13.25 -11.62
C ARG A 57 -7.86 13.62 -11.17
N LEU A 58 -7.04 14.08 -12.11
CA LEU A 58 -5.65 14.44 -11.88
C LEU A 58 -5.43 15.91 -12.25
N TRP A 59 -4.64 16.61 -11.47
CA TRP A 59 -4.29 18.00 -11.72
C TRP A 59 -2.80 18.26 -11.60
N LEU A 60 -2.33 19.20 -12.41
CA LEU A 60 -0.98 19.76 -12.39
C LEU A 60 -1.03 21.22 -11.97
N ALA A 61 -0.08 21.64 -11.13
CA ALA A 61 0.22 23.04 -10.89
C ALA A 61 1.32 23.50 -11.85
N LEU A 62 1.07 24.57 -12.58
CA LEU A 62 1.99 25.14 -13.57
C LEU A 62 2.42 26.54 -13.15
N ARG A 63 3.73 26.80 -13.17
CA ARG A 63 4.35 28.13 -13.05
C ARG A 63 5.24 28.35 -14.26
N ASN A 64 4.98 29.39 -15.06
CA ASN A 64 5.71 29.67 -16.30
C ASN A 64 5.79 28.44 -17.24
N LYS A 65 4.68 27.72 -17.40
CA LYS A 65 4.56 26.47 -18.19
C LYS A 65 5.39 25.28 -17.66
N LYS A 66 6.07 25.41 -16.53
CA LYS A 66 6.74 24.30 -15.84
C LYS A 66 5.82 23.70 -14.78
N VAL A 67 5.81 22.37 -14.67
CA VAL A 67 5.12 21.68 -13.58
C VAL A 67 5.86 21.96 -12.28
N VAL A 68 5.12 22.41 -11.27
CA VAL A 68 5.61 22.67 -9.90
C VAL A 68 4.86 21.87 -8.85
N GLY A 69 3.85 21.11 -9.26
CA GLY A 69 3.19 20.14 -8.40
C GLY A 69 2.13 19.34 -9.15
N ARG A 70 1.65 18.27 -8.50
CA ARG A 70 0.63 17.35 -8.99
C ARG A 70 -0.22 16.84 -7.83
N ILE A 71 -1.46 16.47 -8.12
CA ILE A 71 -2.37 15.82 -7.17
C ILE A 71 -3.43 15.00 -7.91
N ALA A 72 -3.81 13.85 -7.36
CA ALA A 72 -4.97 13.09 -7.77
C ALA A 72 -6.09 13.24 -6.73
N GLY A 73 -7.34 13.35 -7.20
CA GLY A 73 -8.55 13.20 -6.42
C GLY A 73 -9.26 11.92 -6.83
N ILE A 74 -9.77 11.17 -5.85
CA ILE A 74 -10.44 9.88 -6.06
C ILE A 74 -11.71 9.81 -5.21
N ILE A 75 -12.85 9.47 -5.81
CA ILE A 75 -14.06 9.05 -5.11
C ILE A 75 -14.13 7.54 -5.20
N ASN A 76 -14.07 6.84 -4.07
CA ASN A 76 -14.23 5.39 -4.02
C ASN A 76 -15.65 5.07 -3.54
N HIS A 77 -16.52 4.71 -4.48
CA HIS A 77 -17.94 4.46 -4.22
C HIS A 77 -18.14 3.27 -3.28
N ARG A 78 -17.32 2.22 -3.41
CA ARG A 78 -17.38 1.06 -2.53
C ARG A 78 -16.97 1.40 -1.09
N TYR A 79 -16.00 2.28 -0.93
CA TYR A 79 -15.59 2.74 0.40
C TYR A 79 -16.68 3.60 1.07
N ASN A 80 -17.41 4.38 0.27
CA ASN A 80 -18.48 5.26 0.75
C ASN A 80 -19.84 4.55 0.92
N GLU A 81 -20.00 3.35 0.38
CA GLU A 81 -21.25 2.58 0.45
C GLU A 81 -21.64 2.30 1.91
N GLY A 82 -22.86 2.70 2.28
CA GLY A 82 -23.40 2.48 3.63
C GLY A 82 -22.81 3.37 4.73
N ARG A 83 -21.95 4.35 4.41
CA ARG A 83 -21.40 5.29 5.39
C ARG A 83 -22.31 6.50 5.58
N GLU A 84 -22.37 7.01 6.82
CA GLU A 84 -23.05 8.27 7.14
C GLU A 84 -22.31 9.48 6.56
N GLN A 85 -20.99 9.43 6.52
CA GLN A 85 -20.13 10.46 5.94
C GLN A 85 -19.40 9.92 4.72
N LYS A 86 -19.43 10.66 3.62
CA LYS A 86 -18.75 10.32 2.37
C LYS A 86 -17.35 10.92 2.34
N TYR A 87 -16.39 10.12 1.87
CA TYR A 87 -14.99 10.49 1.80
C TYR A 87 -14.57 10.65 0.33
N ALA A 88 -13.89 11.76 0.05
CA ALA A 88 -12.99 11.88 -1.08
C ALA A 88 -11.57 11.54 -0.63
N ARG A 89 -10.80 10.95 -1.53
CA ARG A 89 -9.36 10.71 -1.35
C ARG A 89 -8.57 11.72 -2.16
N PHE A 90 -7.44 12.17 -1.61
CA PHE A 90 -6.35 12.68 -2.42
C PHE A 90 -5.20 11.68 -2.43
N GLY A 91 -4.39 11.69 -3.50
CA GLY A 91 -3.23 10.80 -3.67
C GLY A 91 -2.27 11.38 -4.70
N TRP A 92 -1.14 10.70 -4.94
CA TRP A 92 -0.11 11.17 -5.88
C TRP A 92 0.24 12.66 -5.71
N LEU A 93 0.29 13.12 -4.46
CA LEU A 93 0.60 14.50 -4.13
C LEU A 93 2.12 14.69 -4.16
N ASP A 94 2.59 15.53 -5.08
CA ASP A 94 3.98 16.00 -5.08
C ASP A 94 4.02 17.46 -5.46
N PHE A 95 4.88 18.26 -4.82
CA PHE A 95 4.97 19.69 -5.08
C PHE A 95 6.35 20.21 -4.65
N VAL A 96 6.80 21.31 -5.25
CA VAL A 96 7.99 22.04 -4.77
C VAL A 96 7.70 22.70 -3.43
N GLU A 97 8.72 23.01 -2.62
CA GLU A 97 8.59 23.64 -1.30
C GLU A 97 8.00 25.07 -1.37
N ASP A 98 6.69 25.15 -1.61
CA ASP A 98 5.95 26.37 -1.86
C ASP A 98 4.49 26.18 -1.43
N LEU A 99 4.12 26.80 -0.31
CA LEU A 99 2.79 26.67 0.27
C LEU A 99 1.67 27.15 -0.66
N GLU A 100 1.93 28.10 -1.57
CA GLU A 100 0.92 28.58 -2.51
C GLU A 100 0.57 27.49 -3.54
N VAL A 101 1.58 26.71 -3.97
CA VAL A 101 1.39 25.56 -4.88
C VAL A 101 0.50 24.52 -4.21
N LEU A 102 0.83 24.12 -2.98
CA LEU A 102 0.03 23.13 -2.24
C LEU A 102 -1.40 23.63 -2.03
N LYS A 103 -1.59 24.86 -1.54
CA LYS A 103 -2.92 25.43 -1.30
C LYS A 103 -3.81 25.37 -2.53
N LYS A 104 -3.29 25.73 -3.71
CA LYS A 104 -4.06 25.69 -4.96
C LYS A 104 -4.38 24.26 -5.41
N LEU A 105 -3.45 23.32 -5.25
CA LEU A 105 -3.70 21.90 -5.55
C LEU A 105 -4.79 21.32 -4.64
N MET A 106 -4.63 21.48 -3.31
CA MET A 106 -5.61 20.98 -2.34
C MET A 106 -6.98 21.61 -2.56
N HIS A 107 -7.05 22.93 -2.74
CA HIS A 107 -8.31 23.64 -3.00
C HIS A 107 -9.04 23.11 -4.24
N LYS A 108 -8.30 22.76 -5.30
CA LYS A 108 -8.92 22.19 -6.51
C LYS A 108 -9.55 20.82 -6.23
N VAL A 109 -8.88 19.97 -5.45
CA VAL A 109 -9.43 18.65 -5.07
C VAL A 109 -10.57 18.80 -4.06
N GLU A 110 -10.49 19.74 -3.13
CA GLU A 110 -11.57 20.06 -2.18
C GLU A 110 -12.86 20.49 -2.91
N ILE A 111 -12.76 21.36 -3.93
CA ILE A 111 -13.92 21.73 -4.77
C ILE A 111 -14.49 20.51 -5.48
N TRP A 112 -13.64 19.71 -6.13
CA TRP A 112 -14.09 18.53 -6.85
C TRP A 112 -14.72 17.49 -5.91
N ALA A 113 -14.20 17.34 -4.69
CA ALA A 113 -14.77 16.48 -3.67
C ALA A 113 -16.18 16.95 -3.26
N LEU A 114 -16.38 18.26 -3.05
CA LEU A 114 -17.70 18.84 -2.76
C LEU A 114 -18.69 18.65 -3.93
N GLU A 115 -18.22 18.77 -5.18
CA GLU A 115 -19.04 18.52 -6.39
C GLU A 115 -19.49 17.05 -6.49
N ASN A 116 -18.81 16.13 -5.78
CA ASN A 116 -19.15 14.70 -5.72
C ASN A 116 -19.73 14.30 -4.35
N ASP A 117 -20.36 15.25 -3.65
CA ASP A 117 -21.05 15.06 -2.37
C ASP A 117 -20.18 14.48 -1.24
N ALA A 118 -18.87 14.71 -1.26
CA ALA A 118 -18.00 14.29 -0.17
C ALA A 118 -18.10 15.25 1.03
N ASP A 119 -18.16 14.68 2.23
CA ASP A 119 -18.17 15.40 3.50
C ASP A 119 -16.77 15.59 4.07
N LEU A 120 -15.86 14.66 3.78
CA LEU A 120 -14.46 14.70 4.19
C LEU A 120 -13.54 14.45 3.01
N ILE A 121 -12.33 14.99 3.10
CA ILE A 121 -11.22 14.64 2.24
C ILE A 121 -10.09 14.07 3.09
N HIS A 122 -9.59 12.89 2.72
CA HIS A 122 -8.46 12.25 3.40
C HIS A 122 -7.38 11.75 2.44
N GLY A 123 -6.15 11.60 2.92
CA GLY A 123 -5.05 11.17 2.08
C GLY A 123 -3.66 11.51 2.61
N PRO A 124 -2.60 11.16 1.85
CA PRO A 124 -2.69 10.56 0.54
C PRO A 124 -3.06 9.07 0.63
N ILE A 125 -4.05 8.63 -0.14
CA ILE A 125 -4.45 7.22 -0.30
C ILE A 125 -4.78 6.99 -1.77
N GLY A 126 -4.37 5.83 -2.29
CA GLY A 126 -4.66 5.46 -3.67
C GLY A 126 -6.10 5.00 -3.93
N PHE A 127 -6.29 4.37 -5.09
CA PHE A 127 -7.54 3.70 -5.47
C PHE A 127 -7.89 2.56 -4.50
N THR A 128 -6.86 1.79 -4.12
CA THR A 128 -6.97 0.65 -3.21
C THR A 128 -6.09 0.83 -1.99
N SER A 129 -6.38 0.05 -0.95
CA SER A 129 -5.61 0.03 0.31
C SER A 129 -4.22 -0.56 0.16
N PHE A 130 -3.93 -1.20 -0.98
CA PHE A 130 -2.61 -1.74 -1.30
C PHE A 130 -1.74 -0.75 -2.08
N ASP A 131 -2.33 0.37 -2.51
CA ASP A 131 -1.59 1.40 -3.19
C ASP A 131 -0.68 2.14 -2.19
N PRO A 132 0.50 2.61 -2.63
CA PRO A 132 1.28 3.56 -1.86
C PRO A 132 0.42 4.73 -1.36
N SER A 133 0.59 5.04 -0.08
CA SER A 133 -0.31 5.87 0.75
C SER A 133 0.49 6.48 1.91
N GLY A 134 -0.02 7.55 2.50
CA GLY A 134 0.61 8.29 3.59
C GLY A 134 1.75 9.22 3.15
N ILE A 135 2.00 10.27 3.93
CA ILE A 135 3.17 11.15 3.85
C ILE A 135 4.22 10.66 4.81
N LEU A 136 5.47 10.50 4.38
CA LEU A 136 6.58 10.17 5.25
C LEU A 136 6.78 11.26 6.32
N VAL A 137 6.77 10.89 7.60
CA VAL A 137 6.98 11.79 8.75
C VAL A 137 8.17 11.38 9.64
N GLU A 138 8.63 10.13 9.55
CA GLU A 138 9.84 9.61 10.19
C GLU A 138 10.56 8.66 9.23
N GLY A 139 11.90 8.62 9.26
CA GLY A 139 12.71 7.73 8.42
C GLY A 139 13.09 8.31 7.05
N PHE A 140 13.38 9.60 6.96
CA PHE A 140 13.81 10.26 5.70
C PHE A 140 15.17 9.76 5.17
N ASP A 141 15.96 9.14 6.03
CA ASP A 141 17.22 8.46 5.72
C ASP A 141 17.04 6.99 5.30
N GLU A 142 15.82 6.46 5.36
CA GLU A 142 15.49 5.08 5.01
C GLU A 142 14.98 4.95 3.57
N MET A 143 15.28 3.83 2.92
CA MET A 143 14.67 3.51 1.63
C MET A 143 13.22 3.04 1.83
N PRO A 144 12.23 3.59 1.09
CA PRO A 144 10.87 3.12 1.16
C PRO A 144 10.75 1.71 0.55
N THR A 145 9.77 0.95 1.04
CA THR A 145 9.33 -0.25 0.32
C THR A 145 8.61 0.16 -0.98
N THR A 146 8.39 -0.79 -1.90
CA THR A 146 7.62 -0.51 -3.12
C THR A 146 6.14 -0.20 -2.86
N TYR A 147 5.71 -0.27 -1.60
CA TYR A 147 4.35 -0.04 -1.12
C TYR A 147 4.23 1.30 -0.35
N ALA A 148 5.29 2.11 -0.33
CA ALA A 148 5.36 3.40 0.33
C ALA A 148 5.89 4.48 -0.62
N HIS A 149 5.60 5.74 -0.30
CA HIS A 149 6.16 6.91 -0.98
C HIS A 149 7.29 7.51 -0.16
N TYR A 150 8.25 8.12 -0.85
CA TYR A 150 9.14 9.09 -0.23
C TYR A 150 8.50 10.48 -0.35
N ASN A 151 8.62 11.30 0.70
CA ASN A 151 8.24 12.71 0.69
C ASN A 151 9.33 13.53 1.38
N TYR A 152 9.47 14.80 1.00
CA TYR A 152 10.34 15.71 1.72
C TYR A 152 9.75 16.08 3.11
N PRO A 153 10.59 16.45 4.09
CA PRO A 153 10.13 16.79 5.44
C PRO A 153 9.08 17.91 5.53
N TYR A 154 9.07 18.85 4.59
CA TYR A 154 8.13 19.97 4.59
C TYR A 154 6.68 19.57 4.27
N TYR A 155 6.42 18.36 3.75
CA TYR A 155 5.07 17.96 3.33
C TYR A 155 4.07 17.98 4.49
N ALA A 156 4.47 17.45 5.64
CA ALA A 156 3.62 17.34 6.81
C ALA A 156 3.16 18.70 7.34
N SER A 157 4.11 19.59 7.64
CA SER A 157 3.82 20.93 8.17
C SER A 157 3.04 21.80 7.18
N MET A 158 3.27 21.64 5.87
CA MET A 158 2.52 22.39 4.86
C MET A 158 1.07 21.89 4.70
N LEU A 159 0.81 20.59 4.86
CA LEU A 159 -0.55 20.05 4.91
C LEU A 159 -1.30 20.57 6.16
N GLU A 160 -0.63 20.55 7.32
CA GLU A 160 -1.17 21.13 8.55
C GLU A 160 -1.52 22.62 8.38
N ALA A 161 -0.65 23.39 7.71
CA ALA A 161 -0.91 24.79 7.36
C ALA A 161 -2.07 24.99 6.35
N CYS A 162 -2.49 23.94 5.64
CA CYS A 162 -3.69 23.92 4.80
C CYS A 162 -4.96 23.52 5.57
N GLY A 163 -4.87 23.32 6.89
CA GLY A 163 -5.98 22.94 7.76
C GLY A 163 -6.29 21.45 7.78
N TYR A 164 -5.35 20.61 7.32
CA TYR A 164 -5.44 19.17 7.47
C TYR A 164 -4.92 18.73 8.83
N THR A 165 -5.52 17.70 9.40
CA THR A 165 -5.11 17.10 10.67
C THR A 165 -4.77 15.63 10.48
N LYS A 166 -3.99 15.06 11.39
CA LYS A 166 -3.70 13.62 11.39
C LYS A 166 -5.01 12.82 11.42
N ASP A 167 -5.12 11.84 10.53
CA ASP A 167 -6.16 10.81 10.58
C ASP A 167 -5.60 9.55 11.26
N VAL A 168 -4.61 8.92 10.61
CA VAL A 168 -3.92 7.73 11.12
C VAL A 168 -2.44 7.74 10.72
N ASP A 169 -1.59 7.11 11.54
CA ASP A 169 -0.24 6.74 11.11
C ASP A 169 -0.12 5.24 10.83
N TRP A 170 0.72 4.92 9.85
CA TRP A 170 1.28 3.59 9.65
C TRP A 170 2.75 3.57 10.05
N VAL A 171 3.13 2.54 10.79
CA VAL A 171 4.51 2.26 11.20
C VAL A 171 5.06 1.09 10.41
N GLU A 172 6.35 1.12 10.12
CA GLU A 172 7.11 0.05 9.47
C GLU A 172 8.30 -0.31 10.36
N TYR A 173 8.60 -1.61 10.44
CA TYR A 173 9.70 -2.19 11.19
C TYR A 173 10.65 -2.91 10.26
N ASN A 174 11.95 -2.70 10.45
CA ASN A 174 12.98 -3.55 9.89
C ASN A 174 13.37 -4.60 10.95
N LEU A 175 13.35 -5.87 10.56
CA LEU A 175 13.71 -6.99 11.44
C LEU A 175 14.95 -7.69 10.90
N THR A 176 15.90 -7.96 11.78
CA THR A 176 17.04 -8.81 11.48
C THR A 176 16.64 -10.28 11.63
N VAL A 177 16.91 -11.07 10.60
CA VAL A 177 16.69 -12.52 10.64
C VAL A 177 17.77 -13.14 11.53
N PRO A 178 17.40 -13.85 12.61
CA PRO A 178 18.39 -14.53 13.45
C PRO A 178 19.07 -15.67 12.69
N GLU A 179 20.19 -16.18 13.19
CA GLU A 179 20.94 -17.26 12.51
C GLU A 179 20.15 -18.57 12.36
N GLN A 180 19.17 -18.79 13.24
CA GLN A 180 18.31 -19.96 13.24
C GLN A 180 16.89 -19.59 13.70
N ILE A 181 15.90 -20.38 13.26
CA ILE A 181 14.50 -20.18 13.64
C ILE A 181 14.41 -20.17 15.19
N PRO A 182 13.90 -19.08 15.81
CA PRO A 182 13.78 -19.01 17.26
C PRO A 182 13.00 -20.20 17.81
N GLU A 183 13.54 -20.86 18.82
CA GLU A 183 12.97 -22.09 19.38
C GLU A 183 11.52 -21.87 19.88
N ARG A 184 11.21 -20.67 20.36
CA ARG A 184 9.85 -20.27 20.73
C ARG A 184 8.86 -20.36 19.56
N ILE A 185 9.27 -19.98 18.36
CA ILE A 185 8.43 -20.08 17.15
C ILE A 185 8.23 -21.55 16.80
N LEU A 186 9.30 -22.36 16.83
CA LEU A 186 9.23 -23.80 16.56
C LEU A 186 8.30 -24.53 17.54
N ARG A 187 8.55 -24.40 18.85
CA ARG A 187 7.73 -25.04 19.89
C ARG A 187 6.29 -24.52 19.84
N GLY A 188 6.10 -23.21 19.67
CA GLY A 188 4.78 -22.60 19.55
C GLY A 188 4.00 -23.13 18.37
N ALA A 189 4.63 -23.26 17.19
CA ALA A 189 4.01 -23.86 16.02
C ALA A 189 3.59 -25.30 16.27
N GLN A 190 4.49 -26.15 16.81
CA GLN A 190 4.20 -27.56 17.11
C GLN A 190 3.06 -27.74 18.12
N MET A 191 3.06 -26.92 19.19
CA MET A 191 2.00 -26.96 20.20
C MET A 191 0.63 -26.61 19.60
N VAL A 192 0.57 -25.58 18.76
CA VAL A 192 -0.66 -25.10 18.13
C VAL A 192 -1.15 -26.10 17.07
N GLU A 193 -0.22 -26.68 16.31
CA GLU A 193 -0.47 -27.75 15.34
C GLU A 193 -1.18 -28.94 16.01
N GLN A 194 -0.60 -29.46 17.09
CA GLN A 194 -1.15 -30.62 17.81
C GLN A 194 -2.45 -30.30 18.56
N ARG A 195 -2.50 -29.16 19.26
CA ARG A 195 -3.65 -28.81 20.11
C ARG A 195 -4.94 -28.61 19.31
N TYR A 196 -4.82 -28.07 18.11
CA TYR A 196 -5.95 -27.69 17.28
C TYR A 196 -6.05 -28.48 15.98
N ASN A 197 -5.27 -29.56 15.83
CA ASN A 197 -5.22 -30.40 14.62
C ASN A 197 -5.02 -29.60 13.33
N LEU A 198 -4.18 -28.56 13.41
CA LEU A 198 -3.89 -27.69 12.28
C LEU A 198 -2.74 -28.27 11.46
N HIS A 199 -2.64 -27.88 10.20
CA HIS A 199 -1.49 -28.27 9.37
C HIS A 199 -1.18 -27.20 8.32
N ALA A 200 0.07 -27.18 7.87
CA ALA A 200 0.49 -26.32 6.76
C ALA A 200 0.11 -26.97 5.42
N ILE A 201 -0.54 -26.20 4.53
CA ILE A 201 -0.84 -26.64 3.16
C ILE A 201 0.43 -26.47 2.31
N PRO A 202 1.01 -27.55 1.76
CA PRO A 202 2.19 -27.44 0.91
C PRO A 202 1.81 -26.79 -0.42
N ILE A 203 2.53 -25.73 -0.84
CA ILE A 203 2.28 -25.07 -2.14
C ILE A 203 3.38 -25.47 -3.11
N LYS A 204 3.10 -26.43 -4.01
CA LYS A 204 4.09 -26.98 -4.95
C LYS A 204 4.08 -26.31 -6.33
N ASN A 205 2.94 -25.80 -6.77
CA ASN A 205 2.79 -25.25 -8.13
C ASN A 205 1.64 -24.24 -8.26
N ARG A 206 1.60 -23.56 -9.41
CA ARG A 206 0.56 -22.56 -9.78
C ARG A 206 -0.86 -23.08 -9.62
N ARG A 207 -1.11 -24.31 -10.09
CA ARG A 207 -2.45 -24.90 -10.14
C ARG A 207 -3.01 -25.06 -8.74
N GLN A 208 -2.17 -25.48 -7.79
CA GLN A 208 -2.55 -25.63 -6.39
C GLN A 208 -2.85 -24.28 -5.72
N LEU A 209 -2.02 -23.26 -5.95
CA LEU A 209 -2.28 -21.91 -5.43
C LEU A 209 -3.59 -21.35 -5.98
N LEU A 210 -3.83 -21.50 -7.29
CA LEU A 210 -5.06 -21.05 -7.95
C LEU A 210 -6.31 -21.72 -7.37
N LYS A 211 -6.24 -23.01 -7.01
CA LYS A 211 -7.37 -23.72 -6.36
C LYS A 211 -7.74 -23.12 -5.01
N ARG A 212 -6.75 -22.71 -4.21
CA ARG A 212 -6.95 -22.14 -2.86
C ARG A 212 -7.11 -20.61 -2.85
N THR A 213 -6.91 -19.94 -3.99
CA THR A 213 -6.99 -18.48 -4.11
C THR A 213 -8.32 -17.93 -3.59
N GLY A 214 -9.44 -18.53 -3.98
CA GLY A 214 -10.75 -18.07 -3.54
C GLY A 214 -10.94 -18.14 -2.02
N GLU A 215 -10.33 -19.11 -1.35
CA GLU A 215 -10.35 -19.23 0.11
C GLU A 215 -9.42 -18.20 0.77
N ALA A 216 -8.21 -18.02 0.23
CA ALA A 216 -7.24 -17.04 0.74
C ALA A 216 -7.79 -15.61 0.71
N PHE A 217 -8.38 -15.19 -0.41
CA PHE A 217 -8.96 -13.84 -0.52
C PHE A 217 -10.21 -13.66 0.36
N LYS A 218 -11.03 -14.70 0.54
CA LYS A 218 -12.13 -14.65 1.52
C LYS A 218 -11.61 -14.47 2.95
N LEU A 219 -10.54 -15.18 3.30
CA LEU A 219 -9.92 -15.05 4.62
C LEU A 219 -9.32 -13.65 4.82
N ILE A 220 -8.60 -13.12 3.83
CA ILE A 220 -8.03 -11.77 3.85
C ILE A 220 -9.15 -10.74 4.01
N ASN A 221 -10.18 -10.77 3.14
CA ASN A 221 -11.28 -9.82 3.21
C ASN A 221 -11.91 -9.82 4.61
N ARG A 222 -12.25 -10.99 5.16
CA ARG A 222 -12.83 -11.11 6.51
C ARG A 222 -11.91 -10.61 7.61
N ALA A 223 -10.62 -10.92 7.55
CA ALA A 223 -9.67 -10.50 8.57
C ALA A 223 -9.43 -8.98 8.52
N TYR A 224 -9.59 -8.36 7.34
CA TYR A 224 -9.25 -6.96 7.09
C TYR A 224 -10.50 -6.08 7.03
N THR A 225 -11.70 -6.67 7.10
CA THR A 225 -12.97 -5.95 7.31
C THR A 225 -12.83 -5.03 8.51
N GLY A 226 -13.10 -3.74 8.32
CA GLY A 226 -13.00 -2.72 9.37
C GLY A 226 -11.62 -2.06 9.51
N LEU A 227 -10.58 -2.53 8.80
CA LEU A 227 -9.32 -1.81 8.73
C LEU A 227 -9.50 -0.48 8.00
N TYR A 228 -8.80 0.55 8.48
CA TYR A 228 -8.86 1.89 7.91
C TYR A 228 -8.48 1.88 6.42
N GLY A 229 -9.35 2.46 5.58
CA GLY A 229 -9.15 2.54 4.14
C GLY A 229 -9.30 1.22 3.39
N PHE A 230 -9.64 0.09 4.05
CA PHE A 230 -9.78 -1.22 3.41
C PHE A 230 -11.00 -1.28 2.48
N THR A 231 -10.85 -1.96 1.34
CA THR A 231 -11.93 -2.23 0.40
C THR A 231 -11.83 -3.67 -0.07
N GLU A 232 -12.92 -4.42 0.03
CA GLU A 232 -12.90 -5.85 -0.27
C GLU A 232 -12.49 -6.16 -1.72
N ILE A 233 -11.67 -7.19 -1.87
CA ILE A 233 -11.20 -7.67 -3.17
C ILE A 233 -12.18 -8.70 -3.71
N SER A 234 -12.67 -8.50 -4.94
CA SER A 234 -13.56 -9.46 -5.58
C SER A 234 -12.81 -10.71 -6.05
N LYS A 235 -13.51 -11.85 -6.23
CA LYS A 235 -12.89 -13.08 -6.76
C LYS A 235 -12.25 -12.89 -8.14
N ASN A 236 -12.85 -12.05 -8.98
CA ASN A 236 -12.33 -11.77 -10.32
C ASN A 236 -11.05 -10.94 -10.24
N GLN A 237 -11.03 -9.90 -9.40
CA GLN A 237 -9.84 -9.09 -9.12
C GLN A 237 -8.71 -9.95 -8.57
N ALA A 238 -8.99 -10.81 -7.59
CA ALA A 238 -8.03 -11.78 -7.04
C ALA A 238 -7.38 -12.65 -8.13
N LYS A 239 -8.20 -13.22 -9.03
CA LYS A 239 -7.72 -14.06 -10.13
C LYS A 239 -6.86 -13.26 -11.12
N GLN A 240 -7.24 -12.04 -11.46
CA GLN A 240 -6.46 -11.16 -12.34
C GLN A 240 -5.12 -10.77 -11.71
N LEU A 241 -5.11 -10.41 -10.42
CA LEU A 241 -3.90 -10.09 -9.66
C LEU A 241 -2.91 -11.26 -9.68
N ILE A 242 -3.38 -12.49 -9.45
CA ILE A 242 -2.49 -13.66 -9.51
C ILE A 242 -1.98 -13.93 -10.93
N ASN A 243 -2.85 -13.82 -11.93
CA ASN A 243 -2.48 -14.14 -13.31
C ASN A 243 -1.47 -13.15 -13.89
N SER A 244 -1.65 -11.85 -13.62
CA SER A 244 -0.74 -10.79 -14.07
C SER A 244 0.60 -10.80 -13.33
N ASN A 245 0.63 -11.27 -12.07
CA ASN A 245 1.83 -11.24 -11.22
C ASN A 245 2.45 -12.61 -10.93
N TRP A 246 2.09 -13.66 -11.68
CA TRP A 246 2.57 -15.02 -11.41
C TRP A 246 4.11 -15.13 -11.37
N PHE A 247 4.79 -14.36 -12.21
CA PHE A 247 6.25 -14.33 -12.26
C PHE A 247 6.89 -13.87 -10.95
N ILE A 248 6.23 -12.99 -10.21
CA ILE A 248 6.65 -12.51 -8.89
C ILE A 248 6.15 -13.49 -7.81
N LEU A 249 4.89 -13.91 -7.89
CA LEU A 249 4.25 -14.83 -6.93
C LEU A 249 4.95 -16.19 -6.80
N LYS A 250 5.58 -16.70 -7.87
CA LYS A 250 6.35 -17.95 -7.80
C LYS A 250 7.56 -17.86 -6.87
N ARG A 251 7.99 -16.65 -6.49
CA ARG A 251 9.09 -16.37 -5.56
C ARG A 251 8.60 -15.84 -4.21
N ALA A 252 7.28 -15.83 -3.99
CA ALA A 252 6.69 -15.33 -2.77
C ALA A 252 6.85 -16.30 -1.58
N TYR A 253 6.89 -15.70 -0.40
CA TYR A 253 6.92 -16.35 0.90
C TYR A 253 5.48 -16.56 1.35
N ILE A 254 4.87 -17.63 0.86
CA ILE A 254 3.48 -17.97 1.16
C ILE A 254 3.43 -19.06 2.22
N ALA A 255 2.62 -18.83 3.25
CA ALA A 255 2.16 -19.82 4.21
C ALA A 255 0.63 -19.91 4.19
N MET A 256 0.09 -21.12 4.18
CA MET A 256 -1.34 -21.41 4.27
C MET A 256 -1.53 -22.47 5.35
N ILE A 257 -2.33 -22.15 6.37
CA ILE A 257 -2.63 -23.06 7.48
C ILE A 257 -4.09 -23.47 7.38
N ALA A 258 -4.36 -24.78 7.47
CA ALA A 258 -5.70 -25.35 7.44
C ALA A 258 -6.03 -26.10 8.74
N ASP A 259 -7.32 -26.25 9.00
CA ASP A 259 -7.87 -27.16 10.02
C ASP A 259 -7.94 -28.61 9.51
N GLU A 260 -8.37 -29.54 10.38
CA GLU A 260 -8.49 -30.96 10.06
C GLU A 260 -9.47 -31.27 8.92
N ASN A 261 -10.34 -30.31 8.57
CA ASN A 261 -11.29 -30.40 7.47
C ASN A 261 -10.77 -29.71 6.19
N ASP A 262 -9.47 -29.42 6.11
CA ASP A 262 -8.83 -28.83 4.94
C ASP A 262 -9.33 -27.40 4.62
N LYS A 263 -9.94 -26.72 5.60
CA LYS A 263 -10.40 -25.33 5.47
C LYS A 263 -9.31 -24.37 5.89
N LEU A 264 -9.05 -23.37 5.04
CA LEU A 264 -8.04 -22.35 5.33
C LEU A 264 -8.42 -21.50 6.55
N ILE A 265 -7.50 -21.43 7.52
CA ILE A 265 -7.64 -20.64 8.75
C ILE A 265 -6.57 -19.56 8.92
N GLY A 266 -5.43 -19.71 8.25
CA GLY A 266 -4.30 -18.81 8.36
C GLY A 266 -3.64 -18.59 7.00
N PHE A 267 -3.25 -17.37 6.72
CA PHE A 267 -2.55 -16.98 5.50
C PHE A 267 -1.45 -15.98 5.82
N GLY A 268 -0.26 -16.22 5.27
CA GLY A 268 0.87 -15.31 5.32
C GLY A 268 1.45 -15.11 3.92
N LEU A 269 1.82 -13.87 3.59
CA LEU A 269 2.43 -13.50 2.31
C LEU A 269 3.52 -12.46 2.51
N GLY A 270 4.71 -12.76 1.99
CA GLY A 270 5.77 -11.79 1.74
C GLY A 270 6.38 -11.97 0.35
N PHE A 271 7.17 -11.00 -0.09
CA PHE A 271 7.88 -11.02 -1.36
C PHE A 271 9.34 -10.66 -1.18
N PRO A 272 10.25 -11.12 -2.06
CA PRO A 272 11.55 -10.49 -2.20
C PRO A 272 11.38 -8.98 -2.34
N SER A 273 12.13 -8.20 -1.55
CA SER A 273 12.04 -6.75 -1.63
C SER A 273 12.52 -6.29 -3.01
N LEU A 274 11.70 -5.47 -3.67
CA LEU A 274 11.99 -4.96 -5.02
C LEU A 274 12.59 -3.56 -5.00
N SER A 275 12.70 -2.92 -3.83
CA SER A 275 13.05 -1.51 -3.66
C SER A 275 14.37 -1.14 -4.34
N ALA A 276 15.47 -1.83 -4.00
CA ALA A 276 16.78 -1.60 -4.58
C ALA A 276 16.82 -1.87 -6.10
N ALA A 277 16.08 -2.87 -6.57
CA ALA A 277 15.98 -3.19 -7.98
C ALA A 277 15.20 -2.13 -8.76
N LEU A 278 14.06 -1.67 -8.24
CA LEU A 278 13.26 -0.60 -8.88
C LEU A 278 14.03 0.72 -8.92
N LYS A 279 14.77 1.06 -7.85
CA LYS A 279 15.67 2.21 -7.84
C LYS A 279 16.69 2.14 -8.98
N LYS A 280 17.31 0.98 -9.19
CA LYS A 280 18.25 0.74 -10.30
C LYS A 280 17.59 0.77 -11.68
N ILE A 281 16.32 0.37 -11.78
CA ILE A 281 15.51 0.40 -13.01
C ILE A 281 15.16 1.85 -13.41
N ASN A 282 15.07 2.77 -12.44
CA ASN A 282 14.83 4.19 -12.65
C ASN A 282 13.61 4.48 -13.55
N GLY A 283 12.51 3.80 -13.22
CA GLY A 283 11.20 3.98 -13.85
C GLY A 283 11.06 3.50 -15.30
N SER A 284 12.09 2.91 -15.92
CA SER A 284 12.03 2.42 -17.31
C SER A 284 12.32 0.92 -17.41
N MET A 285 11.29 0.14 -17.74
CA MET A 285 11.39 -1.32 -17.86
C MET A 285 12.01 -1.74 -19.20
N SER A 286 13.31 -1.49 -19.35
CA SER A 286 14.13 -1.99 -20.47
C SER A 286 14.56 -3.45 -20.26
N LEU A 287 15.22 -4.07 -21.25
CA LEU A 287 15.80 -5.42 -21.09
C LEU A 287 16.71 -5.52 -19.85
N ARG A 288 17.55 -4.50 -19.61
CA ARG A 288 18.38 -4.40 -18.40
C ARG A 288 17.53 -4.33 -17.13
N GLY A 289 16.39 -3.64 -17.19
CA GLY A 289 15.45 -3.57 -16.08
C GLY A 289 14.81 -4.92 -15.78
N PHE A 290 14.35 -5.64 -16.80
CA PHE A 290 13.85 -7.00 -16.65
C PHE A 290 14.90 -7.96 -16.07
N LEU A 291 16.15 -7.88 -16.52
CA LEU A 291 17.25 -8.67 -15.97
C LEU A 291 17.51 -8.34 -14.49
N THR A 292 17.48 -7.05 -14.14
CA THR A 292 17.63 -6.60 -12.75
C THR A 292 16.52 -7.15 -11.86
N LEU A 293 15.26 -7.09 -12.34
CA LEU A 293 14.12 -7.66 -11.62
C LEU A 293 14.21 -9.18 -11.47
N PHE A 294 14.63 -9.89 -12.52
CA PHE A 294 14.82 -11.35 -12.45
C PHE A 294 15.93 -11.74 -11.48
N GLN A 295 17.03 -10.97 -11.43
CA GLN A 295 18.14 -11.19 -10.51
C GLN A 295 17.67 -11.04 -9.05
N VAL A 296 16.97 -9.95 -8.70
CA VAL A 296 16.51 -9.75 -7.33
C VAL A 296 15.48 -10.78 -6.90
N LEU A 297 14.59 -11.21 -7.80
CA LEU A 297 13.63 -12.27 -7.50
C LEU A 297 14.27 -13.66 -7.30
N LYS A 298 15.53 -13.83 -7.72
CA LYS A 298 16.30 -15.06 -7.54
C LYS A 298 17.27 -14.97 -6.36
N TYR A 299 17.88 -13.80 -6.16
CA TYR A 299 18.88 -13.54 -5.15
C TYR A 299 18.54 -12.22 -4.46
N HIS A 300 18.11 -12.30 -3.20
CA HIS A 300 17.73 -11.15 -2.39
C HIS A 300 18.08 -11.44 -0.93
N HIS A 301 18.38 -10.37 -0.19
CA HIS A 301 18.69 -10.44 1.24
C HIS A 301 17.55 -9.91 2.11
N THR A 302 16.59 -9.19 1.51
CA THR A 302 15.46 -8.59 2.23
C THR A 302 14.15 -9.07 1.63
N ILE A 303 13.16 -9.34 2.48
CA ILE A 303 11.79 -9.58 2.05
C ILE A 303 10.86 -8.51 2.60
N ASP A 304 9.85 -8.12 1.83
CA ASP A 304 8.76 -7.28 2.29
C ASP A 304 7.60 -8.19 2.75
N LEU A 305 7.24 -8.13 4.03
CA LEU A 305 6.10 -8.85 4.59
C LEU A 305 4.83 -8.03 4.41
N LEU A 306 3.84 -8.59 3.70
CA LEU A 306 2.66 -7.84 3.27
C LEU A 306 1.41 -8.20 4.03
N LEU A 307 1.07 -9.49 4.07
CA LEU A 307 -0.24 -9.93 4.55
C LEU A 307 -0.06 -11.01 5.58
N ILE A 308 -0.73 -10.83 6.72
CA ILE A 308 -1.02 -11.88 7.69
C ILE A 308 -2.51 -11.82 7.95
N ALA A 309 -3.19 -12.94 7.78
CA ALA A 309 -4.62 -13.07 8.07
C ALA A 309 -4.87 -14.36 8.83
N VAL A 310 -5.59 -14.27 9.95
CA VAL A 310 -6.01 -15.41 10.77
C VAL A 310 -7.51 -15.30 11.00
N ARG A 311 -8.22 -16.42 10.82
CA ARG A 311 -9.66 -16.55 11.04
C ARG A 311 -9.99 -16.15 12.47
N GLU A 312 -11.08 -15.41 12.66
CA GLU A 312 -11.41 -14.77 13.94
C GLU A 312 -11.47 -15.75 15.12
N ASP A 313 -12.07 -16.92 14.92
CA ASP A 313 -12.16 -18.03 15.87
C ASP A 313 -10.79 -18.67 16.22
N PHE A 314 -9.73 -18.31 15.51
CA PHE A 314 -8.35 -18.76 15.71
C PHE A 314 -7.38 -17.65 16.10
N GLN A 315 -7.85 -16.40 16.21
CA GLN A 315 -7.03 -15.31 16.71
C GLN A 315 -6.64 -15.54 18.17
N ASN A 316 -5.43 -15.09 18.54
CA ASN A 316 -4.82 -15.30 19.86
C ASN A 316 -4.59 -16.77 20.27
N LYS A 317 -4.81 -17.74 19.37
CA LYS A 317 -4.52 -19.17 19.62
C LYS A 317 -3.12 -19.60 19.17
N GLY A 318 -2.27 -18.65 18.77
CA GLY A 318 -0.89 -18.91 18.37
C GLY A 318 -0.68 -19.32 16.90
N VAL A 319 -1.71 -19.23 16.04
CA VAL A 319 -1.60 -19.57 14.60
C VAL A 319 -0.51 -18.77 13.88
N ASN A 320 -0.22 -17.54 14.32
CA ASN A 320 0.90 -16.75 13.79
C ASN A 320 2.24 -17.49 13.91
N ALA A 321 2.46 -18.29 14.95
CA ALA A 321 3.70 -19.08 15.08
C ALA A 321 3.83 -20.12 13.97
N MET A 322 2.73 -20.76 13.55
CA MET A 322 2.73 -21.69 12.41
C MET A 322 3.00 -20.95 11.10
N ILE A 323 2.36 -19.80 10.88
CA ILE A 323 2.58 -18.96 9.69
C ILE A 323 4.06 -18.55 9.60
N PHE A 324 4.62 -18.02 10.70
CA PHE A 324 6.01 -17.60 10.75
C PHE A 324 6.98 -18.77 10.60
N ASN A 325 6.69 -19.94 11.18
CA ASN A 325 7.52 -21.12 10.98
C ASN A 325 7.58 -21.53 9.49
N GLU A 326 6.44 -21.54 8.80
CA GLU A 326 6.40 -21.89 7.37
C GLU A 326 7.11 -20.87 6.48
N ILE A 327 6.96 -19.58 6.77
CA ILE A 327 7.69 -18.51 6.07
C ILE A 327 9.20 -18.62 6.37
N ALA A 328 9.55 -18.83 7.64
CA ALA A 328 10.94 -18.90 8.10
C ALA A 328 11.71 -20.01 7.38
N LYS A 329 11.13 -21.21 7.21
CA LYS A 329 11.76 -22.29 6.42
C LYS A 329 12.30 -21.80 5.07
N LYS A 330 11.53 -20.98 4.34
CA LYS A 330 11.95 -20.39 3.06
C LYS A 330 12.97 -19.27 3.22
N ILE A 331 12.85 -18.45 4.27
CA ILE A 331 13.81 -17.37 4.59
C ILE A 331 15.21 -17.96 4.75
N TYR A 332 15.35 -19.00 5.58
CA TYR A 332 16.64 -19.67 5.80
C TYR A 332 17.15 -20.39 4.55
N GLN A 333 16.27 -21.08 3.80
CA GLN A 333 16.65 -21.72 2.54
C GLN A 333 17.22 -20.74 1.50
N ASN A 334 16.74 -19.49 1.51
CA ASN A 334 17.14 -18.48 0.53
C ASN A 334 18.21 -17.52 1.06
N GLY A 335 18.69 -17.68 2.30
CA GLY A 335 19.70 -16.79 2.88
C GLY A 335 19.25 -15.34 3.06
N VAL A 336 17.97 -15.15 3.41
CA VAL A 336 17.40 -13.82 3.72
C VAL A 336 17.93 -13.37 5.07
N LEU A 337 18.35 -12.11 5.14
CA LEU A 337 18.98 -11.48 6.30
C LEU A 337 18.05 -10.47 6.99
N GLU A 338 17.12 -9.88 6.25
CA GLU A 338 16.23 -8.82 6.74
C GLU A 338 14.79 -9.05 6.31
N ILE A 339 13.86 -8.58 7.14
CA ILE A 339 12.43 -8.54 6.85
C ILE A 339 11.97 -7.10 7.07
N GLU A 340 11.40 -6.50 6.04
CA GLU A 340 10.69 -5.24 6.14
C GLU A 340 9.22 -5.53 6.39
N THR A 341 8.67 -5.04 7.51
CA THR A 341 7.22 -4.94 7.62
C THR A 341 6.78 -3.80 6.74
N THR A 342 5.72 -4.03 5.98
CA THR A 342 5.04 -2.92 5.32
C THR A 342 4.14 -2.21 6.32
N LYS A 343 3.15 -1.46 5.83
CA LYS A 343 2.33 -0.57 6.63
C LYS A 343 1.50 -1.31 7.67
N GLU A 344 1.79 -1.05 8.93
CA GLU A 344 0.99 -1.51 10.07
C GLU A 344 0.35 -0.30 10.74
N LEU A 345 -0.98 -0.35 10.97
CA LEU A 345 -1.67 0.73 11.66
C LEU A 345 -1.08 0.90 13.07
N GLU A 346 -0.78 2.15 13.45
CA GLU A 346 -0.22 2.45 14.78
C GLU A 346 -1.09 1.94 15.95
N THR A 347 -2.41 1.87 15.72
CA THR A 347 -3.40 1.40 16.69
C THR A 347 -3.53 -0.12 16.75
N ASN A 348 -2.97 -0.85 15.78
CA ASN A 348 -3.00 -2.31 15.76
C ASN A 348 -1.90 -2.92 16.64
N LEU A 349 -2.01 -2.69 17.95
CA LEU A 349 -1.03 -3.13 18.93
C LEU A 349 -0.77 -4.64 18.89
N LYS A 350 -1.77 -5.44 18.51
CA LYS A 350 -1.62 -6.90 18.37
C LYS A 350 -0.60 -7.27 17.30
N VAL A 351 -0.63 -6.60 16.15
CA VAL A 351 0.33 -6.84 15.06
C VAL A 351 1.69 -6.26 15.43
N ASN A 352 1.73 -5.01 15.91
CA ASN A 352 2.98 -4.34 16.28
C ASN A 352 3.76 -5.13 17.36
N GLN A 353 3.06 -5.80 18.28
CA GLN A 353 3.68 -6.62 19.33
C GLN A 353 4.26 -7.96 18.84
N LEU A 354 3.90 -8.43 17.64
CA LEU A 354 4.48 -9.66 17.06
C LEU A 354 5.99 -9.55 16.93
N TRP A 355 6.50 -8.35 16.72
CA TRP A 355 7.92 -8.06 16.48
C TRP A 355 8.72 -7.85 17.77
N SER A 356 8.05 -7.60 18.91
CA SER A 356 8.69 -7.25 20.20
C SER A 356 9.67 -8.28 20.78
N LYS A 357 9.70 -9.49 20.23
CA LYS A 357 10.58 -10.60 20.65
C LYS A 357 11.62 -10.97 19.59
N LEU A 358 11.69 -10.20 18.52
CA LEU A 358 12.71 -10.27 17.47
C LEU A 358 13.58 -9.01 17.58
N ASP A 359 14.75 -9.03 16.95
CA ASP A 359 15.54 -7.82 16.76
C ASP A 359 14.83 -6.97 15.70
N ALA A 360 14.03 -6.01 16.17
CA ALA A 360 13.10 -5.24 15.37
C ALA A 360 13.24 -3.75 15.69
N ARG A 361 13.41 -2.92 14.66
CA ARG A 361 13.50 -1.46 14.76
C ARG A 361 12.37 -0.83 13.98
N GLN A 362 11.50 -0.06 14.63
CA GLN A 362 10.60 0.84 13.93
C GLN A 362 11.45 1.94 13.28
N HIS A 363 11.42 2.02 11.96
CA HIS A 363 12.35 2.88 11.22
C HIS A 363 11.66 3.88 10.30
N LYS A 364 10.39 3.65 9.91
CA LYS A 364 9.60 4.61 9.12
C LYS A 364 8.22 4.79 9.70
N ARG A 365 7.67 5.99 9.52
CA ARG A 365 6.28 6.32 9.81
C ARG A 365 5.71 7.14 8.70
N SER A 366 4.55 6.75 8.21
CA SER A 366 3.78 7.52 7.23
C SER A 366 2.42 7.92 7.79
N ARG A 367 1.96 9.12 7.47
CA ARG A 367 0.74 9.73 8.01
C ARG A 367 -0.30 9.95 6.93
N CYS A 368 -1.52 9.50 7.19
CA CYS A 368 -2.72 9.99 6.51
C CYS A 368 -3.24 11.22 7.22
N TYR A 369 -3.75 12.17 6.43
CA TYR A 369 -4.38 13.38 6.89
C TYR A 369 -5.85 13.40 6.50
N VAL A 370 -6.66 14.14 7.25
CA VAL A 370 -8.09 14.37 7.00
C VAL A 370 -8.45 15.82 7.24
N LYS A 371 -9.46 16.28 6.49
CA LYS A 371 -10.09 17.59 6.65
C LYS A 371 -11.60 17.49 6.36
N PRO A 372 -12.47 17.93 7.27
CA PRO A 372 -13.88 18.11 6.97
C PRO A 372 -14.07 19.18 5.90
N LEU A 373 -14.91 18.89 4.91
CA LEU A 373 -15.29 19.82 3.87
C LEU A 373 -16.51 20.61 4.36
N LYS A 374 -16.46 21.93 4.24
CA LYS A 374 -17.63 22.77 4.55
C LYS A 374 -18.57 22.71 3.36
N GLN A 375 -19.69 21.98 3.50
CA GLN A 375 -20.78 22.12 2.55
C GLN A 375 -21.28 23.56 2.57
N VAL A 376 -21.31 24.23 1.42
CA VAL A 376 -22.12 25.43 1.27
C VAL A 376 -23.56 24.96 1.40
N ARG A 377 -24.17 25.12 2.59
CA ARG A 377 -25.62 24.94 2.73
C ARG A 377 -26.25 25.77 1.62
N LYS A 378 -26.93 25.13 0.66
CA LYS A 378 -27.89 25.83 -0.20
C LYS A 378 -28.93 26.41 0.75
N SER A 379 -28.76 27.68 1.10
CA SER A 379 -29.75 28.46 1.85
C SER A 379 -31.08 28.31 1.11
N GLY A 380 -32.09 27.92 1.88
CA GLY A 380 -33.33 27.31 1.39
C GLY A 380 -34.02 28.05 0.26
N MET A 381 -34.63 27.25 -0.63
CA MET A 381 -35.81 27.71 -1.34
C MET A 381 -36.90 27.94 -0.28
N PRO A 382 -37.58 29.11 -0.28
CA PRO A 382 -38.78 29.29 0.52
C PRO A 382 -39.82 28.28 0.05
N ASN A 383 -40.44 27.57 1.00
CA ASN A 383 -41.74 26.96 0.74
C ASN A 383 -42.73 28.11 0.55
N GLU A 384 -43.26 28.26 -0.66
CA GLU A 384 -44.59 28.84 -0.88
C GLU A 384 -45.60 27.72 -1.08
#